data_AF-A0A7W9L6T6-F1
#
_entry.id   AF-A0A7W9L6T6-F1
#
_cell.length_a   1.000
_cell.length_b   1.000
_cell.length_c   1.000
_cell.angle_alpha   90.00
_cell.angle_beta   90.00
_cell.angle_gamma   90.00
#
_symmetry.space_group_name_H-M   'P 1'
#
loop_
_entity.id
_entity.type
_entity.pdbx_description
1 polymer ?
#
loop_
_entity_poly.entity_id
_entity_poly.type
_entity_poly.pdbx_seq_one_letter_code
_entity_poly.pdbx_strand_id
1 'polypeptide(L)'
;MRRFLMGSIVSAVVGLLLAGAGYWAYWNFYSRFQPVTISRNQAEVQQLLDEASWVSDGSGGQALYIVTYRDSASALRYARDEAPKLKAAGIETRYILFARPDLEGAAQSTAAERATVAELWLTRDWPLYQRWMATPANSWTAAGVPQADGNLARTAVVEAGRRFNERLSQLLKESGVDISYPLILWRDKQGFLKACGCSDRQAWAFIRDDVGAPDRLGQPDAGPIAPEEAAPAQDARPSAMPYPDLPAIPPVDAPAAGTTPAPPSPQARPATPPASNRPTTPPRTAPAPSKQDDATFY
;
A
#
# COMPACT_ATOMS: atom_id res chain seq x y z
N MET A 1 6.69 61.32 17.52
CA MET A 1 6.20 60.60 16.31
C MET A 1 7.11 59.46 15.87
N ARG A 2 8.43 59.67 15.69
CA ARG A 2 9.36 58.62 15.18
C ARG A 2 9.44 57.32 16.01
N ARG A 3 9.36 57.41 17.35
CA ARG A 3 9.35 56.25 18.26
C ARG A 3 8.04 55.45 18.22
N PHE A 4 6.91 56.09 17.99
CA PHE A 4 5.61 55.41 17.81
C PHE A 4 5.51 54.70 16.46
N LEU A 5 6.03 55.33 15.40
CA LEU A 5 6.14 54.70 14.07
C LEU A 5 7.10 53.50 14.09
N MET A 6 8.26 53.61 14.75
CA MET A 6 9.18 52.46 14.93
C MET A 6 8.55 51.34 15.76
N GLY A 7 7.82 51.66 16.83
CA GLY A 7 7.09 50.66 17.63
C GLY A 7 6.04 49.91 16.81
N SER A 8 5.24 50.63 16.01
CA SER A 8 4.25 50.01 15.10
C SER A 8 4.88 49.13 14.03
N ILE A 9 6.01 49.55 13.43
CA ILE A 9 6.72 48.74 12.43
C ILE A 9 7.25 47.45 13.07
N VAL A 10 7.86 47.54 14.25
CA VAL A 10 8.36 46.35 14.96
C VAL A 10 7.22 45.40 15.32
N SER A 11 6.10 45.91 15.85
CA SER A 11 4.92 45.09 16.15
C SER A 11 4.33 44.45 14.90
N ALA A 12 4.26 45.16 13.77
CA ALA A 12 3.77 44.62 12.51
C ALA A 12 4.69 43.52 11.96
N VAL A 13 6.01 43.70 12.04
CA VAL A 13 7.00 42.69 11.63
C VAL A 13 6.92 41.46 12.52
N VAL A 14 6.84 41.62 13.85
CA VAL A 14 6.65 40.50 14.79
C VAL A 14 5.33 39.78 14.51
N GLY A 15 4.24 40.51 14.27
CA GLY A 15 2.95 39.93 13.89
C GLY A 15 3.02 39.09 12.61
N LEU A 16 3.70 39.61 11.57
CA LEU A 16 3.94 38.88 10.32
C LEU A 16 4.80 37.63 10.52
N LEU A 17 5.86 37.71 11.33
CA LEU A 17 6.71 36.55 11.63
C LEU A 17 5.93 35.47 12.39
N LEU A 18 5.10 35.84 13.36
CA LEU A 18 4.26 34.90 14.11
C LEU A 18 3.20 34.26 13.21
N ALA A 19 2.54 35.05 12.36
CA ALA A 19 1.57 34.54 11.40
C ALA A 19 2.23 33.58 10.39
N GLY A 20 3.41 33.93 9.87
CA GLY A 20 4.19 33.10 8.96
C GLY A 20 4.65 31.79 9.62
N ALA A 21 5.18 31.85 10.84
CA ALA A 21 5.60 30.67 11.58
C ALA A 21 4.42 29.77 11.95
N GLY A 22 3.28 30.36 12.35
CA GLY A 22 2.05 29.64 12.64
C GLY A 22 1.48 28.94 11.40
N TYR A 23 1.42 29.64 10.26
CA TYR A 23 1.00 29.05 8.98
C TYR A 23 1.94 27.92 8.54
N TRP A 24 3.26 28.13 8.62
CA TRP A 24 4.25 27.12 8.28
C TRP A 24 4.10 25.87 9.16
N ALA A 25 3.92 26.03 10.47
CA ALA A 25 3.71 24.92 11.38
C ALA A 25 2.40 24.17 11.05
N TYR A 26 1.29 24.89 10.86
CA TYR A 26 0.01 24.29 10.47
C TYR A 26 0.12 23.51 9.16
N TRP A 27 0.77 24.09 8.16
CA TRP A 27 0.95 23.44 6.86
C TRP A 27 1.83 22.19 6.95
N ASN A 28 2.97 22.31 7.62
CA ASN A 28 3.98 21.25 7.74
C ASN A 28 3.51 20.06 8.59
N PHE A 29 2.68 20.30 9.61
CA PHE A 29 2.22 19.23 10.51
C PHE A 29 0.82 18.70 10.18
N TYR A 30 -0.01 19.45 9.47
CA TYR A 30 -1.41 19.08 9.28
C TYR A 30 -1.89 19.14 7.82
N SER A 31 -1.91 20.32 7.20
CA SER A 31 -2.63 20.47 5.92
C SER A 31 -2.04 19.64 4.78
N ARG A 32 -0.71 19.41 4.76
CA ARG A 32 -0.08 18.59 3.70
C ARG A 32 -0.45 17.11 3.73
N PHE A 33 -0.99 16.63 4.84
CA PHE A 33 -1.38 15.23 5.03
C PHE A 33 -2.89 15.03 4.88
N GLN A 34 -3.65 16.11 4.67
CA GLN A 34 -5.09 15.99 4.53
C GLN A 34 -5.44 15.27 3.22
N PRO A 35 -6.36 14.30 3.28
CA PRO A 35 -6.97 13.74 2.09
C PRO A 35 -7.56 14.81 1.19
N VAL A 36 -7.46 14.60 -0.11
CA VAL A 36 -8.02 15.49 -1.12
C VAL A 36 -9.36 14.93 -1.55
N THR A 37 -10.40 15.77 -1.48
CA THR A 37 -11.69 15.46 -2.10
C THR A 37 -11.57 15.60 -3.62
N ILE A 38 -11.91 14.53 -4.34
CA ILE A 38 -11.86 14.50 -5.79
C ILE A 38 -13.03 15.31 -6.32
N SER A 39 -12.73 16.55 -6.71
CA SER A 39 -13.70 17.51 -7.24
C SER A 39 -13.78 17.49 -8.78
N ARG A 40 -12.79 16.88 -9.44
CA ARG A 40 -12.72 16.75 -10.90
C ARG A 40 -12.65 15.29 -11.30
N ASN A 41 -13.26 14.98 -12.43
CA ASN A 41 -13.23 13.65 -13.04
C ASN A 41 -13.68 12.50 -12.12
N GLN A 42 -14.60 12.78 -11.19
CA GLN A 42 -15.03 11.79 -10.18
C GLN A 42 -15.67 10.56 -10.84
N ALA A 43 -16.42 10.77 -11.92
CA ALA A 43 -17.07 9.71 -12.69
C ALA A 43 -16.03 8.84 -13.39
N GLU A 44 -15.03 9.44 -14.04
CA GLU A 44 -13.95 8.72 -14.71
C GLU A 44 -13.07 7.95 -13.71
N VAL A 45 -12.76 8.53 -12.55
CA VAL A 45 -12.04 7.83 -11.49
C VAL A 45 -12.87 6.63 -11.00
N GLN A 46 -14.16 6.81 -10.74
CA GLN A 46 -15.03 5.72 -10.32
C GLN A 46 -15.11 4.61 -11.37
N GLN A 47 -15.32 4.96 -12.65
CA GLN A 47 -15.33 4.01 -13.74
C GLN A 47 -14.01 3.22 -13.81
N LEU A 48 -12.88 3.92 -13.67
CA LEU A 48 -11.57 3.28 -13.69
C LEU A 48 -11.39 2.30 -12.53
N LEU A 49 -11.91 2.62 -11.33
CA LEU A 49 -11.93 1.72 -10.18
C LEU A 49 -12.87 0.51 -10.39
N ASP A 50 -14.01 0.71 -11.05
CA ASP A 50 -14.98 -0.34 -11.33
C ASP A 50 -14.48 -1.34 -12.38
N GLU A 51 -13.71 -0.85 -13.36
CA GLU A 51 -13.05 -1.67 -14.39
C GLU A 51 -11.79 -2.38 -13.87
N ALA A 52 -11.16 -1.84 -12.82
CA ALA A 52 -9.98 -2.44 -12.23
C ALA A 52 -10.29 -3.79 -11.57
N SER A 53 -9.34 -4.70 -11.65
CA SER A 53 -9.39 -5.91 -10.84
C SER A 53 -8.75 -5.67 -9.48
N TRP A 54 -9.42 -6.14 -8.44
CA TRP A 54 -9.00 -5.98 -7.04
C TRP A 54 -9.16 -7.29 -6.29
N VAL A 55 -8.38 -7.43 -5.21
CA VAL A 55 -8.46 -8.56 -4.28
C VAL A 55 -8.89 -8.07 -2.91
N SER A 56 -9.70 -8.85 -2.20
CA SER A 56 -10.15 -8.54 -0.84
C SER A 56 -10.31 -9.83 -0.04
N ASP A 57 -10.38 -9.70 1.27
CA ASP A 57 -10.69 -10.81 2.19
C ASP A 57 -12.17 -11.21 2.18
N GLY A 58 -13.00 -10.52 1.38
CA GLY A 58 -14.42 -10.81 1.23
C GLY A 58 -15.24 -10.40 2.46
N SER A 59 -14.71 -9.53 3.32
CA SER A 59 -15.42 -9.00 4.49
C SER A 59 -16.71 -8.24 4.12
N GLY A 60 -16.79 -7.71 2.90
CA GLY A 60 -17.92 -6.90 2.45
C GLY A 60 -18.00 -5.56 3.18
N GLY A 61 -19.07 -4.81 2.92
CA GLY A 61 -19.26 -3.47 3.47
C GLY A 61 -18.79 -2.37 2.51
N GLN A 62 -18.44 -1.21 3.05
CA GLN A 62 -18.08 -0.05 2.24
C GLN A 62 -16.68 -0.23 1.64
N ALA A 63 -16.56 -0.02 0.33
CA ALA A 63 -15.30 -0.18 -0.38
C ALA A 63 -14.29 0.92 -0.05
N LEU A 64 -13.07 0.51 0.27
CA LEU A 64 -11.88 1.35 0.30
C LEU A 64 -10.81 0.70 -0.58
N TYR A 65 -10.37 1.43 -1.61
CA TYR A 65 -9.40 0.95 -2.58
C TYR A 65 -7.99 1.30 -2.14
N ILE A 66 -7.09 0.32 -2.16
CA ILE A 66 -5.67 0.46 -1.86
C ILE A 66 -4.90 0.10 -3.12
N VAL A 67 -4.43 1.13 -3.84
CA VAL A 67 -3.60 0.95 -5.03
C VAL A 67 -2.14 0.91 -4.59
N THR A 68 -1.43 -0.16 -4.95
CA THR A 68 -0.04 -0.35 -4.56
C THR A 68 0.71 -1.30 -5.48
N TYR A 69 2.02 -1.40 -5.27
CA TYR A 69 2.89 -2.43 -5.84
C TYR A 69 3.54 -3.24 -4.72
N ARG A 70 4.25 -4.30 -5.10
CA ARG A 70 4.77 -5.35 -4.23
C ARG A 70 5.63 -4.85 -3.06
N ASP A 71 6.69 -4.12 -3.36
CA ASP A 71 7.74 -3.76 -2.40
C ASP A 71 7.55 -2.35 -1.79
N SER A 72 6.32 -1.83 -1.80
CA SER A 72 5.99 -0.56 -1.15
C SER A 72 6.01 -0.70 0.38
N ALA A 73 7.08 -0.21 1.02
CA ALA A 73 7.25 -0.29 2.47
C ALA A 73 6.12 0.41 3.25
N SER A 74 5.66 1.57 2.77
CA SER A 74 4.50 2.28 3.33
C SER A 74 3.22 1.47 3.19
N ALA A 75 2.98 0.83 2.05
CA ALA A 75 1.77 0.04 1.83
C ALA A 75 1.73 -1.22 2.71
N LEU A 76 2.87 -1.89 2.87
CA LEU A 76 3.01 -3.02 3.78
C LEU A 76 2.72 -2.63 5.23
N ARG A 77 3.23 -1.46 5.68
CA ARG A 77 2.93 -0.93 7.01
C ARG A 77 1.45 -0.55 7.15
N TYR A 78 0.88 0.14 6.17
CA TYR A 78 -0.53 0.52 6.18
C TYR A 78 -1.44 -0.71 6.26
N ALA A 79 -1.23 -1.71 5.39
CA ALA A 79 -2.03 -2.93 5.39
C ALA A 79 -1.97 -3.67 6.73
N ARG A 80 -0.79 -3.76 7.34
CA ARG A 80 -0.62 -4.40 8.65
C ARG A 80 -1.30 -3.62 9.79
N ASP A 81 -1.10 -2.30 9.80
CA ASP A 81 -1.47 -1.46 10.95
C ASP A 81 -2.95 -1.00 10.88
N GLU A 82 -3.49 -0.80 9.67
CA GLU A 82 -4.80 -0.15 9.46
C GLU A 82 -5.88 -1.09 8.91
N ALA A 83 -5.56 -2.09 8.10
CA ALA A 83 -6.59 -2.98 7.52
C ALA A 83 -7.48 -3.68 8.57
N PRO A 84 -6.96 -4.17 9.71
CA PRO A 84 -7.81 -4.72 10.76
C PRO A 84 -8.77 -3.70 11.39
N LYS A 85 -8.35 -2.43 11.51
CA LYS A 85 -9.18 -1.35 12.07
C LYS A 85 -10.30 -0.97 11.11
N LEU A 86 -9.96 -0.84 9.83
CA LEU A 86 -10.92 -0.61 8.75
C LEU A 86 -11.97 -1.74 8.70
N LYS A 87 -11.53 -2.99 8.79
CA LYS A 87 -12.42 -4.14 8.83
C LYS A 87 -13.37 -4.09 10.03
N ALA A 88 -12.87 -3.72 11.22
CA ALA A 88 -13.70 -3.55 12.41
C ALA A 88 -14.78 -2.47 12.23
N ALA A 89 -14.56 -1.51 11.34
CA ALA A 89 -15.51 -0.46 10.97
C ALA A 89 -16.45 -0.85 9.81
N GLY A 90 -16.43 -2.10 9.34
CA GLY A 90 -17.22 -2.55 8.20
C GLY A 90 -16.73 -2.04 6.85
N ILE A 91 -15.42 -1.72 6.74
CA ILE A 91 -14.78 -1.33 5.49
C ILE A 91 -14.13 -2.54 4.83
N GLU A 92 -14.49 -2.78 3.57
CA GLU A 92 -13.86 -3.77 2.70
C GLU A 92 -12.60 -3.15 2.08
N THR A 93 -11.43 -3.64 2.46
CA THR A 93 -10.19 -3.24 1.81
C THR A 93 -10.03 -3.98 0.48
N ARG A 94 -10.00 -3.22 -0.62
CA ARG A 94 -9.85 -3.72 -1.99
C ARG A 94 -8.47 -3.34 -2.52
N TYR A 95 -7.57 -4.31 -2.61
CA TYR A 95 -6.21 -4.08 -3.08
C TYR A 95 -6.15 -4.17 -4.61
N ILE A 96 -5.73 -3.10 -5.26
CA ILE A 96 -5.42 -3.07 -6.69
C ILE A 96 -3.90 -3.05 -6.84
N LEU A 97 -3.34 -4.15 -7.33
CA LEU A 97 -1.90 -4.32 -7.42
C LEU A 97 -1.41 -4.09 -8.85
N PHE A 98 -0.30 -3.42 -9.02
CA PHE A 98 0.36 -3.32 -10.32
C PHE A 98 1.84 -3.66 -10.21
N ALA A 99 2.41 -4.20 -11.29
CA ALA A 99 3.85 -4.37 -11.42
C ALA A 99 4.45 -3.12 -12.03
N ARG A 100 5.41 -2.48 -11.35
CA ARG A 100 6.00 -1.22 -11.85
C ARG A 100 6.61 -1.40 -13.25
N PRO A 101 6.44 -0.42 -14.16
CA PRO A 101 7.11 -0.42 -15.45
C PRO A 101 8.62 -0.24 -15.28
N ASP A 102 9.37 -0.62 -16.29
CA ASP A 102 10.81 -0.41 -16.31
C ASP A 102 11.11 1.09 -16.32
N LEU A 103 12.16 1.49 -15.61
CA LEU A 103 12.59 2.89 -15.52
C LEU A 103 13.97 3.00 -16.18
N GLU A 104 14.06 3.76 -17.27
CA GLU A 104 15.31 3.95 -18.03
C GLU A 104 15.97 2.62 -18.46
N GLY A 105 15.14 1.61 -18.78
CA GLY A 105 15.59 0.27 -19.16
C GLY A 105 15.95 -0.65 -17.98
N ALA A 106 15.88 -0.17 -16.75
CA ALA A 106 16.07 -0.98 -15.55
C ALA A 106 14.72 -1.55 -15.06
N ALA A 107 14.64 -2.88 -14.97
CA ALA A 107 13.46 -3.57 -14.49
C ALA A 107 13.13 -3.20 -13.03
N GLN A 108 11.92 -2.67 -12.81
CA GLN A 108 11.42 -2.29 -11.48
C GLN A 108 10.55 -3.36 -10.83
N SER A 109 10.22 -4.41 -11.59
CA SER A 109 9.44 -5.57 -11.17
C SER A 109 10.10 -6.86 -11.64
N THR A 110 9.94 -7.94 -10.88
CA THR A 110 10.45 -9.27 -11.26
C THR A 110 9.46 -10.02 -12.15
N ALA A 111 9.92 -11.06 -12.86
CA ALA A 111 9.02 -11.94 -13.61
C ALA A 111 7.99 -12.63 -12.70
N ALA A 112 8.42 -13.04 -11.49
CA ALA A 112 7.54 -13.64 -10.49
C ALA A 112 6.46 -12.65 -10.01
N GLU A 113 6.82 -11.38 -9.81
CA GLU A 113 5.86 -10.31 -9.49
C GLU A 113 4.86 -10.11 -10.63
N ARG A 114 5.32 -9.96 -11.87
CA ARG A 114 4.44 -9.80 -13.04
C ARG A 114 3.48 -10.96 -13.22
N ALA A 115 3.96 -12.19 -13.08
CA ALA A 115 3.14 -13.40 -13.13
C ALA A 115 2.04 -13.39 -12.04
N THR A 116 2.40 -12.95 -10.83
CA THR A 116 1.47 -12.90 -9.69
C THR A 116 0.44 -11.79 -9.84
N VAL A 117 0.85 -10.59 -10.26
CA VAL A 117 -0.07 -9.49 -10.56
C VAL A 117 -1.06 -9.88 -11.65
N ALA A 118 -0.58 -10.48 -12.75
CA ALA A 118 -1.45 -10.96 -13.81
C ALA A 118 -2.47 -11.98 -13.30
N GLU A 119 -2.04 -12.92 -12.46
CA GLU A 119 -2.94 -13.92 -11.86
C GLU A 119 -3.99 -13.26 -10.98
N LEU A 120 -3.60 -12.37 -10.07
CA LEU A 120 -4.53 -11.68 -9.18
C LEU A 120 -5.55 -10.83 -9.94
N TRP A 121 -5.15 -10.21 -11.05
CA TRP A 121 -6.07 -9.48 -11.90
C TRP A 121 -7.09 -10.37 -12.60
N LEU A 122 -6.71 -11.60 -12.95
CA LEU A 122 -7.59 -12.55 -13.64
C LEU A 122 -8.52 -13.29 -12.69
N THR A 123 -8.03 -13.68 -11.50
CA THR A 123 -8.74 -14.61 -10.62
C THR A 123 -9.25 -13.98 -9.33
N ARG A 124 -8.70 -12.83 -8.94
CA ARG A 124 -8.95 -12.18 -7.65
C ARG A 124 -8.69 -13.12 -6.44
N ASP A 125 -7.72 -14.03 -6.58
CA ASP A 125 -7.38 -15.04 -5.58
C ASP A 125 -6.76 -14.42 -4.31
N TRP A 126 -7.57 -14.34 -3.25
CA TRP A 126 -7.16 -13.81 -1.95
C TRP A 126 -6.08 -14.67 -1.25
N PRO A 127 -6.21 -16.00 -1.14
CA PRO A 127 -5.12 -16.85 -0.64
C PRO A 127 -3.77 -16.63 -1.35
N LEU A 128 -3.76 -16.45 -2.67
CA LEU A 128 -2.55 -16.11 -3.42
C LEU A 128 -1.98 -14.76 -2.98
N TYR A 129 -2.83 -13.73 -2.86
CA TYR A 129 -2.41 -12.42 -2.35
C TYR A 129 -1.81 -12.52 -0.95
N GLN A 130 -2.45 -13.23 -0.02
CA GLN A 130 -1.95 -13.40 1.35
C GLN A 130 -0.59 -14.10 1.38
N ARG A 131 -0.45 -15.23 0.66
CA ARG A 131 0.81 -15.97 0.58
C ARG A 131 1.90 -15.12 -0.05
N TRP A 132 1.56 -14.36 -1.09
CA TRP A 132 2.49 -13.44 -1.73
C TRP A 132 2.94 -12.39 -0.71
N MET A 133 2.03 -11.63 -0.10
CA MET A 133 2.32 -10.55 0.88
C MET A 133 3.00 -11.01 2.16
N ALA A 134 2.80 -12.26 2.60
CA ALA A 134 3.50 -12.84 3.75
C ALA A 134 4.95 -13.26 3.45
N THR A 135 5.30 -13.49 2.18
CA THR A 135 6.66 -13.88 1.77
C THR A 135 7.53 -12.63 1.60
N PRO A 136 8.82 -12.60 1.99
CA PRO A 136 9.73 -11.52 1.60
C PRO A 136 9.79 -11.33 0.08
N ALA A 137 9.86 -10.08 -0.41
CA ALA A 137 9.78 -9.79 -1.84
C ALA A 137 10.88 -10.48 -2.67
N ASN A 138 12.11 -10.54 -2.14
CA ASN A 138 13.25 -11.20 -2.75
C ASN A 138 13.21 -12.75 -2.72
N SER A 139 12.32 -13.33 -1.90
CA SER A 139 12.17 -14.79 -1.76
C SER A 139 10.96 -15.34 -2.52
N TRP A 140 10.14 -14.48 -3.12
CA TRP A 140 8.96 -14.90 -3.85
C TRP A 140 9.32 -15.42 -5.25
N THR A 141 8.97 -16.67 -5.54
CA THR A 141 9.28 -17.34 -6.81
C THR A 141 8.08 -17.49 -7.74
N ALA A 142 6.87 -17.17 -7.27
CA ALA A 142 5.60 -17.44 -7.99
C ALA A 142 5.41 -18.91 -8.39
N ALA A 143 5.90 -19.85 -7.57
CA ALA A 143 5.71 -21.28 -7.80
C ALA A 143 4.22 -21.64 -7.95
N GLY A 144 3.88 -22.33 -9.04
CA GLY A 144 2.50 -22.71 -9.36
C GLY A 144 1.67 -21.60 -10.03
N VAL A 145 2.21 -20.40 -10.23
CA VAL A 145 1.52 -19.31 -10.93
C VAL A 145 1.92 -19.31 -12.41
N PRO A 146 0.98 -19.23 -13.36
CA PRO A 146 1.32 -19.15 -14.78
C PRO A 146 2.12 -17.89 -15.10
N GLN A 147 3.20 -18.06 -15.88
CA GLN A 147 4.09 -16.96 -16.26
C GLN A 147 3.34 -15.90 -17.07
N ALA A 148 3.62 -14.62 -16.79
CA ALA A 148 3.11 -13.52 -17.61
C ALA A 148 4.02 -13.27 -18.81
N ASP A 149 5.34 -13.21 -18.58
CA ASP A 149 6.32 -12.96 -19.61
C ASP A 149 6.32 -14.08 -20.67
N GLY A 150 6.35 -13.69 -21.94
CA GLY A 150 6.24 -14.64 -23.06
C GLY A 150 4.82 -15.12 -23.36
N ASN A 151 3.82 -14.76 -22.54
CA ASN A 151 2.41 -14.98 -22.82
C ASN A 151 1.71 -13.65 -23.14
N LEU A 152 1.23 -13.49 -24.38
CA LEU A 152 0.64 -12.24 -24.86
C LEU A 152 -0.57 -11.78 -24.01
N ALA A 153 -1.48 -12.69 -23.67
CA ALA A 153 -2.68 -12.35 -22.92
C ALA A 153 -2.33 -11.89 -21.50
N ARG A 154 -1.44 -12.60 -20.81
CA ARG A 154 -1.05 -12.26 -19.43
C ARG A 154 -0.14 -11.03 -19.37
N THR A 155 0.73 -10.84 -20.36
CA THR A 155 1.50 -9.59 -20.51
C THR A 155 0.55 -8.40 -20.68
N ALA A 156 -0.51 -8.54 -21.49
CA ALA A 156 -1.50 -7.47 -21.66
C ALA A 156 -2.24 -7.12 -20.36
N VAL A 157 -2.46 -8.08 -19.45
CA VAL A 157 -3.03 -7.83 -18.12
C VAL A 157 -2.06 -7.03 -17.25
N VAL A 158 -0.76 -7.36 -17.26
CA VAL A 158 0.25 -6.57 -16.55
C VAL A 158 0.27 -5.12 -17.06
N GLU A 159 0.22 -4.94 -18.38
CA GLU A 159 0.15 -3.61 -18.99
C GLU A 159 -1.16 -2.89 -18.69
N ALA A 160 -2.29 -3.61 -18.58
CA ALA A 160 -3.55 -3.02 -18.15
C ALA A 160 -3.45 -2.45 -16.72
N GLY A 161 -2.79 -3.16 -15.80
CA GLY A 161 -2.53 -2.66 -14.45
C GLY A 161 -1.62 -1.44 -14.40
N ARG A 162 -0.60 -1.38 -15.26
CA ARG A 162 0.28 -0.21 -15.41
C ARG A 162 -0.49 1.01 -15.94
N ARG A 163 -1.28 0.83 -17.00
CA ARG A 163 -2.10 1.89 -17.59
C ARG A 163 -3.20 2.37 -16.66
N PHE A 164 -3.84 1.47 -15.91
CA PHE A 164 -4.78 1.82 -14.85
C PHE A 164 -4.12 2.79 -13.87
N ASN A 165 -2.94 2.43 -13.36
CA ASN A 165 -2.23 3.22 -12.38
C ASN A 165 -1.80 4.59 -12.92
N GLU A 166 -1.29 4.63 -14.15
CA GLU A 166 -0.91 5.87 -14.84
C GLU A 166 -2.12 6.79 -15.04
N ARG A 167 -3.22 6.25 -15.56
CA ARG A 167 -4.45 7.02 -15.81
C ARG A 167 -5.06 7.53 -14.51
N LEU A 168 -5.13 6.69 -13.48
CA LEU A 168 -5.61 7.08 -12.17
C LEU A 168 -4.75 8.22 -11.61
N SER A 169 -3.42 8.07 -11.64
CA SER A 169 -2.49 9.09 -11.17
C SER A 169 -2.69 10.42 -11.90
N GLN A 170 -2.90 10.40 -13.22
CA GLN A 170 -3.18 11.61 -13.99
C GLN A 170 -4.47 12.30 -13.53
N LEU A 171 -5.58 11.56 -13.45
CA LEU A 171 -6.88 12.09 -13.04
C LEU A 171 -6.85 12.67 -11.62
N LEU A 172 -6.14 12.02 -10.70
CA LEU A 172 -6.02 12.45 -9.32
C LEU A 172 -5.14 13.69 -9.15
N LYS A 173 -4.07 13.82 -9.94
CA LYS A 173 -3.23 15.04 -9.96
C LYS A 173 -4.02 16.27 -10.36
N GLU A 174 -4.98 16.14 -11.28
CA GLU A 174 -5.86 17.25 -11.68
C GLU A 174 -6.76 17.74 -10.53
N SER A 175 -7.04 16.88 -9.55
CA SER A 175 -7.73 17.24 -8.31
C SER A 175 -6.79 17.71 -7.19
N GLY A 176 -5.47 17.71 -7.42
CA GLY A 176 -4.46 18.14 -6.44
C GLY A 176 -3.95 17.05 -5.50
N VAL A 177 -4.23 15.77 -5.80
CA VAL A 177 -3.71 14.65 -5.01
C VAL A 177 -2.20 14.49 -5.27
N ASP A 178 -1.40 14.46 -4.21
CA ASP A 178 0.00 14.03 -4.32
C ASP A 178 0.08 12.51 -4.49
N ILE A 179 0.79 12.07 -5.54
CA ILE A 179 0.83 10.66 -5.92
C ILE A 179 2.01 9.98 -5.24
N SER A 180 1.70 9.28 -4.16
CA SER A 180 2.59 8.34 -3.48
C SER A 180 1.84 7.04 -3.17
N TYR A 181 2.58 5.98 -2.84
CA TYR A 181 1.98 4.68 -2.53
C TYR A 181 2.09 4.37 -1.03
N PRO A 182 1.07 3.76 -0.40
CA PRO A 182 -0.19 3.34 -1.00
C PRO A 182 -1.05 4.54 -1.38
N LEU A 183 -1.64 4.47 -2.58
CA LEU A 183 -2.64 5.45 -3.01
C LEU A 183 -4.00 4.90 -2.56
N ILE A 184 -4.69 5.64 -1.71
CA ILE A 184 -5.92 5.18 -1.07
C ILE A 184 -7.09 6.00 -1.56
N LEU A 185 -8.19 5.36 -1.92
CA LEU A 185 -9.43 5.99 -2.36
C LEU A 185 -10.62 5.42 -1.59
N TRP A 186 -11.49 6.30 -1.07
CA TRP A 186 -12.68 5.92 -0.32
C TRP A 186 -13.78 6.97 -0.49
N ARG A 187 -14.99 6.60 -0.12
CA ARG A 187 -16.07 7.58 0.08
C ARG A 187 -16.14 7.97 1.56
N ASP A 188 -16.30 9.23 1.87
CA ASP A 188 -16.59 9.65 3.24
C ASP A 188 -18.06 9.38 3.60
N LYS A 189 -18.45 9.71 4.84
CA LYS A 189 -19.83 9.59 5.34
C LYS A 189 -20.85 10.41 4.52
N GLN A 190 -20.40 11.46 3.83
CA GLN A 190 -21.24 12.30 2.97
C GLN A 190 -21.28 11.78 1.51
N GLY A 191 -20.52 10.73 1.20
CA GLY A 191 -20.47 10.10 -0.12
C GLY A 191 -19.45 10.73 -1.07
N PHE A 192 -18.68 11.73 -0.64
CA PHE A 192 -17.64 12.34 -1.47
C PHE A 192 -16.46 11.38 -1.63
N LEU A 193 -15.96 11.27 -2.86
CA LEU A 193 -14.79 10.45 -3.13
C LEU A 193 -13.53 11.23 -2.73
N LYS A 194 -12.73 10.65 -1.86
CA LYS A 194 -11.46 11.20 -1.39
C LYS A 194 -10.30 10.32 -1.80
N ALA A 195 -9.12 10.92 -1.91
CA ALA A 195 -7.88 10.21 -2.15
C ALA A 195 -6.69 10.82 -1.40
N CYS A 196 -5.70 9.98 -1.13
CA CYS A 196 -4.38 10.40 -0.63
C CYS A 196 -3.29 9.47 -1.14
N GLY A 197 -2.12 10.04 -1.46
CA GLY A 197 -0.85 9.33 -1.40
C GLY A 197 -0.45 9.13 0.06
N CYS A 198 -0.91 8.04 0.66
CA CYS A 198 -0.87 7.84 2.10
C CYS A 198 0.42 7.15 2.59
N SER A 199 1.57 7.62 2.09
CA SER A 199 2.90 7.18 2.51
C SER A 199 3.20 7.47 3.99
N ASP A 200 2.62 8.56 4.49
CA ASP A 200 2.85 9.11 5.82
C ASP A 200 1.75 8.70 6.80
N ARG A 201 2.16 8.28 8.00
CA ARG A 201 1.24 7.77 9.04
C ARG A 201 0.26 8.82 9.54
N GLN A 202 0.63 10.09 9.44
CA GLN A 202 -0.18 11.23 9.82
C GLN A 202 -1.48 11.29 9.00
N ALA A 203 -1.45 10.83 7.74
CA ALA A 203 -2.61 10.82 6.87
C ALA A 203 -3.65 9.74 7.26
N TRP A 204 -3.24 8.69 7.98
CA TRP A 204 -4.08 7.51 8.22
C TRP A 204 -5.23 7.79 9.21
N ALA A 205 -5.02 8.71 10.15
CA ALA A 205 -6.07 9.12 11.10
C ALA A 205 -7.27 9.73 10.38
N PHE A 206 -7.05 10.56 9.35
CA PHE A 206 -8.15 11.15 8.57
C PHE A 206 -9.03 10.10 7.90
N ILE A 207 -8.42 9.02 7.39
CA ILE A 207 -9.17 7.90 6.81
C ILE A 207 -10.04 7.27 7.89
N ARG A 208 -9.46 6.98 9.06
CA ARG A 208 -10.20 6.38 10.18
C ARG A 208 -11.36 7.26 10.62
N ASP A 209 -11.15 8.56 10.78
CA ASP A 209 -12.18 9.51 11.18
C ASP A 209 -13.33 9.57 10.16
N ASP A 210 -12.98 9.62 8.87
CA ASP A 210 -13.93 9.66 7.76
C ASP A 210 -14.81 8.40 7.72
N VAL A 211 -14.23 7.23 7.93
CA VAL A 211 -14.95 5.94 7.85
C VAL A 211 -15.47 5.43 9.20
N GLY A 212 -15.16 6.12 10.29
CA GLY A 212 -15.52 5.70 11.64
C GLY A 212 -14.76 4.48 12.13
N ALA A 213 -13.49 4.31 11.75
CA ALA A 213 -12.66 3.22 12.24
C ALA A 213 -11.99 3.54 13.58
N PRO A 214 -11.85 2.54 14.46
CA PRO A 214 -11.25 2.76 15.78
C PRO A 214 -9.74 2.99 15.68
N ASP A 215 -9.19 3.81 16.58
CA ASP A 215 -7.74 4.01 16.67
C ASP A 215 -6.99 2.74 17.15
N ARG A 216 -7.65 1.94 17.99
CA ARG A 216 -7.13 0.69 18.58
C ARG A 216 -8.20 -0.39 18.54
N LEU A 217 -7.79 -1.60 18.17
CA LEU A 217 -8.67 -2.77 18.20
C LEU A 217 -9.04 -3.11 19.64
N GLY A 218 -10.33 -3.40 19.89
CA GLY A 218 -10.85 -3.79 21.21
C GLY A 218 -11.24 -2.63 22.13
N GLN A 219 -11.17 -1.39 21.67
CA GLN A 219 -11.76 -0.24 22.37
C GLN A 219 -13.19 -0.03 21.86
N PRO A 220 -14.23 0.01 22.72
CA PRO A 220 -15.56 0.39 22.29
C PRO A 220 -15.53 1.86 21.83
N ASP A 221 -16.16 2.15 20.69
CA ASP A 221 -16.26 3.50 20.15
C ASP A 221 -16.97 4.41 21.17
N ALA A 222 -16.20 5.29 21.81
CA ALA A 222 -16.76 6.36 22.61
C ALA A 222 -17.36 7.40 21.66
N GLY A 223 -18.62 7.18 21.27
CA GLY A 223 -19.48 8.23 20.74
C GLY A 223 -19.56 9.41 21.72
N PRO A 224 -19.99 10.60 21.28
CA PRO A 224 -20.02 11.79 22.12
C PRO A 224 -20.85 11.52 23.38
N ILE A 225 -20.17 11.59 24.53
CA ILE A 225 -20.76 11.43 25.85
C ILE A 225 -21.78 12.56 26.02
N ALA A 226 -23.07 12.25 25.89
CA ALA A 226 -24.11 13.09 26.44
C ALA A 226 -23.83 13.26 27.94
N PRO A 227 -23.98 14.45 28.53
CA PRO A 227 -23.68 14.64 29.95
C PRO A 227 -24.72 13.87 30.76
N GLU A 228 -24.40 12.64 31.11
CA GLU A 228 -25.25 11.79 31.94
C GLU A 228 -25.03 12.18 33.40
N GLU A 229 -26.14 12.57 33.99
CA GLU A 229 -26.31 13.03 35.36
C GLU A 229 -25.73 12.02 36.34
N ALA A 230 -24.89 12.50 37.26
CA ALA A 230 -24.22 11.67 38.24
C ALA A 230 -25.23 10.93 39.13
N ALA A 231 -25.28 9.60 39.01
CA ALA A 231 -25.91 8.70 39.97
C ALA A 231 -24.84 7.78 40.60
N PRO A 232 -24.99 7.41 41.88
CA PRO A 232 -23.87 7.04 42.74
C PRO A 232 -23.34 5.63 42.47
N ALA A 233 -22.04 5.45 42.76
CA ALA A 233 -21.33 4.19 42.69
C ALA A 233 -22.05 3.07 43.47
N GLN A 234 -22.38 1.99 42.77
CA GLN A 234 -22.71 0.70 43.36
C GLN A 234 -21.69 -0.32 42.87
N ASP A 235 -20.93 -0.88 43.82
CA ASP A 235 -20.09 -2.05 43.64
C ASP A 235 -20.93 -3.22 43.12
N ALA A 236 -20.80 -3.53 41.83
CA ALA A 236 -21.32 -4.75 41.24
C ALA A 236 -20.20 -5.43 40.45
N ARG A 237 -19.43 -6.29 41.15
CA ARG A 237 -18.56 -7.28 40.50
C ARG A 237 -19.46 -8.28 39.75
N PRO A 238 -19.29 -8.51 38.44
CA PRO A 238 -19.93 -9.65 37.80
C PRO A 238 -19.22 -10.93 38.24
N SER A 239 -19.98 -11.82 38.89
CA SER A 239 -19.57 -13.18 39.20
C SER A 239 -19.20 -13.91 37.90
N ALA A 240 -17.91 -14.25 37.74
CA ALA A 240 -17.48 -15.20 36.72
C ALA A 240 -18.10 -16.56 37.02
N MET A 241 -18.80 -17.15 36.05
CA MET A 241 -19.27 -18.53 36.17
C MET A 241 -18.07 -19.48 36.28
N PRO A 242 -18.14 -20.57 37.07
CA PRO A 242 -17.03 -21.51 37.22
C PRO A 242 -16.74 -22.21 35.88
N TYR A 243 -15.47 -22.23 35.49
CA TYR A 243 -14.99 -23.05 34.38
C TYR A 243 -14.92 -24.52 34.82
N PRO A 244 -15.33 -25.50 34.01
CA PRO A 244 -15.21 -26.91 34.37
C PRO A 244 -13.73 -27.33 34.44
N ASP A 245 -13.36 -28.04 35.51
CA ASP A 245 -12.05 -28.67 35.66
C ASP A 245 -11.87 -29.76 34.58
N LEU A 246 -10.92 -29.52 33.67
CA LEU A 246 -10.45 -30.54 32.74
C LEU A 246 -9.43 -31.46 33.45
N PRO A 247 -9.49 -32.78 33.24
CA PRO A 247 -8.50 -33.69 33.81
C PRO A 247 -7.09 -33.36 33.29
N ALA A 248 -6.11 -33.37 34.19
CA ALA A 248 -4.71 -33.17 33.85
C ALA A 248 -4.24 -34.24 32.85
N ILE A 249 -3.67 -33.78 31.74
CA ILE A 249 -3.01 -34.65 30.75
C ILE A 249 -1.77 -35.26 31.44
N PRO A 250 -1.60 -36.59 31.46
CA PRO A 250 -0.42 -37.21 32.05
C PRO A 250 0.85 -36.78 31.27
N PRO A 251 1.99 -36.60 31.94
CA PRO A 251 3.25 -36.29 31.27
C PRO A 251 3.62 -37.43 30.32
N VAL A 252 3.96 -37.08 29.08
CA VAL A 252 4.53 -38.02 28.11
C VAL A 252 5.97 -38.27 28.53
N ASP A 253 6.31 -39.52 28.82
CA ASP A 253 7.68 -39.94 29.10
C ASP A 253 8.59 -39.55 27.92
N ALA A 254 9.57 -38.70 28.20
CA ALA A 254 10.63 -38.38 27.25
C ALA A 254 11.53 -39.62 27.08
N PRO A 255 11.81 -40.07 25.84
CA PRO A 255 12.81 -41.10 25.64
C PRO A 255 14.19 -40.57 26.01
N ALA A 256 14.93 -41.44 26.71
CA ALA A 256 16.25 -41.23 27.29
C ALA A 256 17.28 -40.64 26.32
N ALA A 257 18.12 -39.75 26.85
CA ALA A 257 19.38 -39.36 26.25
C ALA A 257 20.30 -40.58 26.12
N GLY A 258 20.76 -40.86 24.89
CA GLY A 258 21.75 -41.90 24.67
C GLY A 258 21.90 -42.32 23.21
N THR A 259 22.38 -41.43 22.34
CA THR A 259 23.33 -41.73 21.25
C THR A 259 23.54 -40.46 20.41
N THR A 260 24.73 -39.88 20.52
CA THR A 260 25.22 -38.81 19.65
C THR A 260 25.59 -39.42 18.29
N PRO A 261 24.99 -39.03 17.16
CA PRO A 261 25.55 -39.36 15.86
C PRO A 261 26.74 -38.44 15.59
N ALA A 262 27.88 -39.02 15.27
CA ALA A 262 29.08 -38.29 14.84
C ALA A 262 28.78 -37.42 13.60
N PRO A 263 29.41 -36.23 13.47
CA PRO A 263 29.26 -35.40 12.28
C PRO A 263 29.87 -36.11 11.05
N PRO A 264 29.19 -36.12 9.89
CA PRO A 264 29.80 -36.62 8.67
C PRO A 264 31.00 -35.77 8.27
N SER A 265 32.09 -36.43 7.90
CA SER A 265 33.30 -35.81 7.34
C SER A 265 32.97 -35.00 6.08
N PRO A 266 33.69 -33.90 5.79
CA PRO A 266 33.43 -33.06 4.62
C PRO A 266 33.73 -33.84 3.34
N GLN A 267 32.68 -34.32 2.66
CA GLN A 267 32.79 -34.79 1.29
C GLN A 267 33.04 -33.62 0.35
N ALA A 268 33.93 -33.88 -0.61
CA ALA A 268 34.49 -32.93 -1.55
C ALA A 268 33.44 -32.13 -2.32
N ARG A 269 33.74 -30.83 -2.50
CA ARG A 269 33.08 -29.95 -3.48
C ARG A 269 32.97 -30.64 -4.84
N PRO A 270 31.78 -30.72 -5.45
CA PRO A 270 31.68 -30.90 -6.89
C PRO A 270 32.37 -29.74 -7.59
N ALA A 271 33.29 -30.07 -8.49
CA ALA A 271 34.03 -29.11 -9.29
C ALA A 271 33.09 -28.22 -10.11
N THR A 272 33.43 -26.94 -10.17
CA THR A 272 32.88 -25.94 -11.09
C THR A 272 32.91 -26.50 -12.52
N PRO A 273 31.81 -26.45 -13.29
CA PRO A 273 31.88 -26.75 -14.71
C PRO A 273 32.74 -25.70 -15.42
N PRO A 274 33.58 -26.07 -16.40
CA PRO A 274 34.35 -25.11 -17.18
C PRO A 274 33.41 -24.18 -17.96
N ALA A 275 33.82 -22.92 -18.06
CA ALA A 275 33.15 -21.91 -18.86
C ALA A 275 32.90 -22.43 -20.28
N SER A 276 31.62 -22.50 -20.66
CA SER A 276 31.24 -22.79 -22.04
C SER A 276 31.70 -21.65 -22.94
N ASN A 277 32.47 -22.00 -23.96
CA ASN A 277 32.89 -21.13 -25.06
C ASN A 277 31.67 -20.39 -25.64
N ARG A 278 31.59 -19.08 -25.37
CA ARG A 278 30.65 -18.19 -26.05
C ARG A 278 31.34 -17.68 -27.33
N PRO A 279 30.76 -17.87 -28.53
CA PRO A 279 31.28 -17.25 -29.74
C PRO A 279 31.21 -15.72 -29.60
N THR A 280 32.34 -15.05 -29.77
CA THR A 280 32.47 -13.60 -29.90
C THR A 280 31.83 -13.17 -31.22
N THR A 281 30.60 -12.65 -31.19
CA THR A 281 30.05 -11.90 -32.31
C THR A 281 30.81 -10.57 -32.46
N PRO A 282 31.33 -10.21 -33.65
CA PRO A 282 31.93 -8.92 -33.87
C PRO A 282 30.88 -7.80 -33.80
N PRO A 283 31.24 -6.59 -33.35
CA PRO A 283 30.29 -5.47 -33.24
C PRO A 283 29.78 -5.05 -34.62
N ARG A 284 28.46 -4.89 -34.73
CA ARG A 284 27.75 -4.41 -35.92
C ARG A 284 28.16 -2.96 -36.20
N THR A 285 28.66 -2.72 -37.40
CA THR A 285 28.97 -1.38 -37.93
C THR A 285 27.72 -0.50 -37.94
N ALA A 286 27.85 0.75 -37.48
CA ALA A 286 26.76 1.71 -37.50
C ALA A 286 26.34 2.04 -38.95
N PRO A 287 25.03 2.21 -39.24
CA PRO A 287 24.57 2.58 -40.57
C PRO A 287 24.96 4.02 -40.90
N ALA A 288 25.43 4.24 -42.13
CA ALA A 288 25.76 5.57 -42.64
C ALA A 288 24.49 6.42 -42.83
N PRO A 289 24.55 7.75 -42.62
CA PRO A 289 23.42 8.63 -42.84
C PRO A 289 23.06 8.70 -44.33
N SER A 290 21.82 8.36 -44.66
CA SER A 290 21.24 8.64 -45.98
C SER A 290 20.76 10.09 -46.02
N LYS A 291 21.09 10.81 -47.09
CA LYS A 291 20.53 12.13 -47.36
C LYS A 291 19.07 11.95 -47.78
N GLN A 292 18.16 12.70 -47.15
CA GLN A 292 16.78 12.86 -47.64
C GLN A 292 16.84 13.72 -48.90
N ASP A 293 16.33 13.17 -50.01
CA ASP A 293 16.04 13.95 -51.21
C ASP A 293 14.77 14.78 -50.99
N ASP A 294 14.86 16.05 -51.36
CA ASP A 294 13.77 17.04 -51.39
C ASP A 294 12.58 16.52 -52.21
N ALA A 295 11.44 16.35 -51.56
CA ALA A 295 10.16 16.15 -52.24
C ALA A 295 9.37 17.46 -52.23
N THR A 296 9.46 18.14 -53.35
CA THR A 296 8.71 19.32 -53.79
C THR A 296 7.20 19.12 -53.65
N PHE A 297 6.52 20.10 -53.06
CA PHE A 297 5.06 20.21 -53.04
C PHE A 297 4.53 20.66 -54.43
N TYR A 298 3.52 19.97 -54.94
CA TYR A 298 2.51 20.49 -55.86
C TYR A 298 1.13 20.08 -55.34
#